data_AF-A0A538B6D2-F1
#
_entry.id   AF-A0A538B6D2-F1
#
_cell.length_a   1.000
_cell.length_b   1.000
_cell.length_c   1.000
_cell.angle_alpha   90.00
_cell.angle_beta   90.00
_cell.angle_gamma   90.00
#
_symmetry.space_group_name_H-M   'P 1'
#
loop_
_entity.id
_entity.type
_entity.pdbx_description
1 polymer ?
#
loop_
_entity_poly.entity_id
_entity_poly.type
_entity_poly.pdbx_seq_one_letter_code
_entity_poly.pdbx_strand_id
1 'polypeptide(L)'
;MPPDSPSDYLDGARRDVGLTYDELWMRYFALGGAAMPTEFEAYLAGGLSPAPGERGILVHALNERSMELGSDRRWRYADEP
;
A
#
# COMPACT_ATOMS: atom_id res chain seq x y z
N MET A 1 -17.06 0.56 -12.21
CA MET A 1 -16.83 -0.29 -11.03
C MET A 1 -16.74 0.66 -9.85
N PRO A 2 -17.54 0.49 -8.80
CA PRO A 2 -17.43 1.39 -7.66
C PRO A 2 -16.08 1.10 -6.97
N PRO A 3 -15.37 2.11 -6.43
CA PRO A 3 -14.10 1.92 -5.72
C PRO A 3 -14.39 1.34 -4.33
N ASP A 4 -14.87 0.10 -4.25
CA ASP A 4 -15.30 -0.54 -3.00
C ASP A 4 -14.57 -1.87 -2.74
N SER A 5 -13.36 -2.03 -3.29
CA SER A 5 -12.44 -3.10 -2.88
C SER A 5 -11.21 -2.49 -2.21
N PRO A 6 -10.78 -2.98 -1.02
CA PRO A 6 -9.62 -2.45 -0.29
C PRO A 6 -8.31 -2.47 -1.10
N SER A 7 -8.28 -3.21 -2.20
CA SER A 7 -7.17 -3.33 -3.14
C SER A 7 -7.10 -2.19 -4.17
N ASP A 8 -8.24 -1.72 -4.71
CA ASP A 8 -8.32 -0.53 -5.56
C ASP A 8 -7.79 0.71 -4.82
N TYR A 9 -8.01 0.76 -3.51
CA TYR A 9 -7.49 1.80 -2.65
C TYR A 9 -5.96 1.82 -2.58
N LEU A 10 -5.31 0.66 -2.42
CA LEU A 10 -3.85 0.58 -2.30
C LEU A 10 -3.15 0.87 -3.63
N ASP A 11 -3.70 0.36 -4.74
CA ASP A 11 -3.17 0.64 -6.07
C ASP A 11 -3.34 2.12 -6.47
N GLY A 12 -4.49 2.72 -6.16
CA GLY A 12 -4.71 4.15 -6.32
C GLY A 12 -3.74 4.99 -5.50
N ALA A 13 -3.55 4.64 -4.22
CA ALA A 13 -2.60 5.32 -3.35
C ALA A 13 -1.16 5.27 -3.87
N ARG A 14 -0.73 4.09 -4.34
CA ARG A 14 0.59 3.89 -4.96
C ARG A 14 0.80 4.82 -6.16
N ARG A 15 -0.21 4.94 -7.04
CA ARG A 15 -0.18 5.83 -8.20
C ARG A 15 -0.12 7.31 -7.78
N ASP A 16 -0.87 7.71 -6.75
CA ASP A 16 -0.85 9.09 -6.23
C ASP A 16 0.53 9.52 -5.74
N VAL A 17 1.34 8.58 -5.22
CA VAL A 17 2.72 8.85 -4.80
C VAL A 17 3.78 8.49 -5.85
N GLY A 18 3.36 8.14 -7.07
CA GLY A 18 4.24 7.89 -8.20
C GLY A 18 5.17 6.69 -8.04
N LEU A 19 4.80 5.69 -7.24
CA LEU A 19 5.59 4.47 -7.07
C LEU A 19 5.19 3.41 -8.09
N THR A 20 6.15 2.67 -8.61
CA THR A 20 5.93 1.38 -9.30
C THR A 20 5.59 0.27 -8.30
N TYR A 21 5.20 -0.91 -8.80
CA TYR A 21 4.95 -2.09 -7.96
C TYR A 21 6.21 -2.50 -7.19
N ASP A 22 7.34 -2.63 -7.89
CA ASP A 22 8.62 -3.01 -7.29
C ASP A 22 9.13 -1.99 -6.26
N GLU A 23 8.98 -0.69 -6.53
CA GLU A 23 9.41 0.35 -5.58
C GLU A 23 8.57 0.32 -4.29
N LEU A 24 7.26 0.10 -4.40
CA LEU A 24 6.42 -0.04 -3.22
C LEU A 24 6.74 -1.34 -2.49
N TRP A 25 6.96 -2.45 -3.20
CA TRP A 25 7.36 -3.72 -2.58
C TRP A 25 8.67 -3.57 -1.80
N MET A 26 9.66 -2.88 -2.36
CA MET A 26 10.95 -2.67 -1.68
C MET A 26 10.82 -1.84 -0.41
N ARG A 27 9.98 -0.80 -0.42
CA ARG A 27 9.69 0.00 0.78
C ARG A 27 8.95 -0.82 1.83
N TYR A 28 7.92 -1.54 1.42
CA TYR A 28 7.15 -2.43 2.29
C TYR A 28 8.04 -3.52 2.92
N PHE A 29 8.92 -4.15 2.14
CA PHE A 29 9.86 -5.17 2.61
C PHE A 29 10.88 -4.58 3.59
N ALA A 30 11.41 -3.39 3.31
CA ALA A 30 12.34 -2.69 4.21
C ALA A 30 11.72 -2.37 5.58
N LEU A 31 10.40 -2.20 5.64
CA LEU A 31 9.63 -1.98 6.87
C LEU A 31 9.22 -3.28 7.59
N GLY A 32 9.65 -4.45 7.09
CA GLY A 32 9.38 -5.75 7.69
C GLY A 32 8.18 -6.49 7.10
N GLY A 33 7.67 -6.05 5.95
CA GLY A 33 6.66 -6.79 5.19
C GLY A 33 7.15 -8.18 4.77
N ALA A 34 6.32 -9.20 5.00
CA ALA A 34 6.73 -10.61 4.85
C ALA A 34 6.31 -11.25 3.52
N ALA A 35 5.47 -10.59 2.72
CA ALA A 35 4.93 -11.15 1.49
C ALA A 35 5.99 -11.22 0.37
N MET A 36 5.97 -12.34 -0.37
CA MET A 36 6.76 -12.48 -1.58
C MET A 36 6.26 -11.53 -2.68
N PRO A 37 7.10 -11.16 -3.67
CA PRO A 37 6.71 -10.22 -4.73
C PRO A 37 5.37 -10.58 -5.41
N THR A 38 5.13 -11.85 -5.70
CA THR A 38 3.90 -12.31 -6.35
C THR A 38 2.66 -12.19 -5.47
N GLU A 39 2.78 -12.42 -4.16
CA GLU A 39 1.69 -12.24 -3.20
C GLU A 39 1.38 -10.75 -3.02
N PHE A 40 2.44 -9.93 -2.99
CA PHE A 40 2.34 -8.49 -2.92
C PHE A 40 1.63 -7.88 -4.13
N GLU A 41 1.96 -8.32 -5.34
CA GLU A 41 1.24 -7.93 -6.55
C GLU A 41 -0.24 -8.32 -6.47
N ALA A 42 -0.55 -9.50 -5.95
CA ALA A 42 -1.94 -9.94 -5.76
C ALA A 42 -2.70 -9.07 -4.75
N TYR A 43 -2.04 -8.54 -3.72
CA TYR A 43 -2.66 -7.56 -2.80
C TYR A 43 -3.12 -6.30 -3.53
N LEU A 44 -2.26 -5.75 -4.38
CA LEU A 44 -2.52 -4.52 -5.12
C LEU A 44 -3.51 -4.73 -6.28
N ALA A 45 -3.48 -5.90 -6.92
CA ALA A 45 -4.41 -6.27 -7.98
C ALA A 45 -5.80 -6.72 -7.46
N GLY A 46 -5.95 -6.88 -6.14
CA GLY A 46 -7.19 -7.39 -5.54
C GLY A 46 -7.44 -8.88 -5.70
N GLY A 47 -6.41 -9.63 -6.09
CA GLY A 47 -6.44 -11.10 -6.09
C GLY A 47 -6.31 -11.69 -4.69
N LEU A 48 -5.74 -10.96 -3.74
CA LEU A 48 -5.57 -11.38 -2.36
C LEU A 48 -5.82 -10.21 -1.39
N SER A 49 -6.42 -10.49 -0.24
CA SER A 49 -6.55 -9.50 0.84
C SER A 49 -5.35 -9.58 1.79
N PRO A 50 -4.58 -8.50 1.98
CA PRO A 50 -3.52 -8.49 2.97
C PRO A 50 -4.09 -8.59 4.38
N ALA A 51 -3.38 -9.30 5.26
CA ALA A 51 -3.70 -9.29 6.69
C ALA A 51 -3.59 -7.85 7.25
N PRO A 52 -4.26 -7.51 8.37
CA PRO A 52 -4.26 -6.15 8.91
C PRO A 52 -2.86 -5.57 9.17
N GLY A 53 -1.92 -6.39 9.65
CA GLY A 53 -0.53 -5.99 9.85
C GLY A 53 0.19 -5.64 8.54
N GLU A 54 0.07 -6.51 7.54
CA GLU A 54 0.63 -6.30 6.20
C GLU A 54 0.06 -5.03 5.53
N ARG A 55 -1.25 -4.84 5.66
CA ARG A 55 -1.92 -3.63 5.19
C ARG A 55 -1.42 -2.38 5.92
N GLY A 56 -1.16 -2.48 7.22
CA GLY A 56 -0.61 -1.39 8.00
C GLY A 56 0.76 -0.96 7.49
N ILE A 57 1.65 -1.92 7.20
CA ILE A 57 2.99 -1.65 6.65
C ILE A 57 2.89 -1.01 5.25
N LEU A 58 1.99 -1.50 4.40
CA LEU A 58 1.70 -0.92 3.08
C LEU A 58 1.26 0.56 3.19
N VAL A 59 0.30 0.85 4.06
CA VAL A 59 -0.18 2.21 4.31
C VAL A 59 0.94 3.09 4.87
N HIS A 60 1.80 2.55 5.73
CA HIS A 60 2.95 3.26 6.26
C HIS A 60 3.92 3.68 5.15
N ALA A 61 4.33 2.73 4.30
CA ALA A 61 5.23 2.99 3.16
C ALA A 61 4.70 4.08 2.21
N LEU A 62 3.38 4.06 1.95
CA LEU A 62 2.70 5.08 1.13
C LEU A 62 2.71 6.46 1.81
N ASN A 63 2.45 6.50 3.11
CA ASN A 63 2.46 7.74 3.89
C ASN A 63 3.85 8.36 3.97
N GLU A 64 4.89 7.55 4.19
CA GLU A 64 6.28 8.01 4.15
C GLU A 64 6.65 8.61 2.78
N ARG A 65 6.27 7.93 1.68
CA ARG A 65 6.50 8.49 0.35
C ARG A 65 5.77 9.82 0.14
N SER A 66 4.53 9.92 0.61
CA SER A 66 3.76 11.16 0.54
C SER A 66 4.46 12.30 1.30
N MET A 67 5.03 12.02 2.49
CA MET A 67 5.85 12.97 3.25
C MET A 67 7.10 13.42 2.47
N GLU A 68 7.83 12.49 1.86
CA GLU A 68 9.01 12.78 1.04
C GLU A 68 8.69 13.72 -0.13
N LEU A 69 7.48 13.60 -0.70
CA LEU A 69 6.99 14.46 -1.78
C LEU A 69 6.49 15.83 -1.30
N GLY A 70 6.49 16.09 0.02
CA GLY A 70 5.92 17.31 0.61
C GLY A 70 4.39 17.36 0.55
N SER A 71 3.72 16.22 0.36
CA SER A 71 2.26 16.12 0.31
C SER A 71 1.67 15.88 1.71
N ASP A 72 0.57 16.57 1.99
CA ASP A 72 -0.23 16.39 3.20
C ASP A 72 -1.18 15.18 3.12
N ARG A 73 -1.22 14.48 1.98
CA ARG A 73 -2.08 13.32 1.82
C ARG A 73 -1.66 12.18 2.73
N ARG A 74 -2.59 11.68 3.55
CA ARG A 74 -2.42 10.52 4.41
C ARG A 74 -3.53 9.51 4.18
N TRP A 75 -3.13 8.26 4.05
CA TRP A 75 -4.01 7.11 3.97
C TRP A 75 -4.23 6.52 5.36
N ARG A 76 -5.47 6.09 5.64
CA ARG A 76 -5.87 5.52 6.93
C ARG A 76 -5.41 4.09 7.08
N TYR A 77 -4.99 3.75 8.30
CA TYR A 77 -4.78 2.38 8.73
C TYR A 77 -6.13 1.68 8.92
N ALA A 78 -6.16 0.35 8.80
CA ALA A 78 -7.41 -0.43 8.91
C ALA A 78 -8.04 -0.39 10.32
N ASP A 79 -7.24 -0.07 11.35
CA ASP A 79 -7.66 -0.01 12.75
C ASP A 79 -8.11 1.40 13.20
N GLU A 80 -8.06 2.40 12.31
CA GLU A 80 -8.39 3.78 12.65
C GLU A 80 -9.86 4.11 12.30
N PRO A 81 -10.70 4.50 13.27
CA PRO A 81 -12.13 4.76 13.06
C PRO A 81 -12.44 5.96 12.12
#